data_AF-A0A7H0MF20-F1
#
_entry.id   AF-A0A7H0MF20-F1
#
_cell.length_a   1.000
_cell.length_b   1.000
_cell.length_c   1.000
_cell.angle_alpha   90.00
_cell.angle_beta   90.00
_cell.angle_gamma   90.00
#
_symmetry.space_group_name_H-M   'P 1'
#
loop_
_entity.id
_entity.type
_entity.pdbx_description
1 polymer ?
#
loop_
_entity_poly.entity_id
_entity_poly.type
_entity_poly.pdbx_seq_one_letter_code
_entity_poly.pdbx_strand_id
1 'polypeptide(L)'
;MAKLTETSPAVSAEELKKIEESLGVSFPETLKSLWLVTNGGILADKRRVYQSTHYENDIKYFLPVLHVKDAGLLTVDDYYQTLVFDKKILPANFIPFAIDGGGFPYCVGADDGAVYFW
;
A
#
# COMPACT_ATOMS: atom_id res chain seq x y z
N MET A 1 14.82 1.80 -12.42
CA MET A 1 13.65 1.37 -11.65
C MET A 1 13.79 1.91 -10.23
N ALA A 2 12.73 2.48 -9.64
CA ALA A 2 12.78 2.92 -8.24
C ALA A 2 12.93 1.69 -7.33
N LYS A 3 13.77 1.78 -6.31
CA LYS A 3 14.04 0.68 -5.36
C LYS A 3 13.43 1.04 -4.02
N LEU A 4 12.73 0.09 -3.41
CA LEU A 4 12.32 0.19 -2.01
C LEU A 4 13.41 -0.41 -1.10
N THR A 5 13.66 0.27 0.01
CA THR A 5 14.56 -0.15 1.08
C THR A 5 13.80 -0.25 2.39
N GLU A 6 14.41 -0.88 3.40
CA GLU A 6 13.77 -1.10 4.70
C GLU A 6 12.42 -1.85 4.57
N THR A 7 12.39 -2.85 3.68
CA THR A 7 11.21 -3.73 3.52
C THR A 7 10.91 -4.48 4.81
N SER A 8 9.63 -4.72 5.07
CA SER A 8 9.20 -5.67 6.09
C SER A 8 9.48 -7.11 5.63
N PRO A 9 9.37 -8.12 6.53
CA PRO A 9 9.54 -9.52 6.16
C PRO A 9 8.71 -9.90 4.95
N ALA A 10 9.27 -10.73 4.07
CA ALA A 10 8.62 -11.14 2.83
C ALA A 10 7.27 -11.83 3.10
N VAL A 11 6.34 -11.66 2.16
CA VAL A 11 5.04 -12.32 2.16
C VAL A 11 4.98 -13.32 1.02
N SER A 12 4.29 -14.44 1.24
CA SER A 12 4.04 -15.47 0.23
C SER A 12 2.75 -15.20 -0.56
N ALA A 13 2.61 -15.85 -1.71
CA ALA A 13 1.38 -15.77 -2.50
C ALA A 13 0.19 -16.37 -1.76
N GLU A 14 0.43 -17.41 -0.95
CA GLU A 14 -0.58 -18.05 -0.11
C GLU A 14 -1.07 -17.12 1.00
N GLU A 15 -0.17 -16.33 1.60
CA GLU A 15 -0.56 -15.32 2.60
C GLU A 15 -1.35 -14.18 1.96
N LEU A 16 -0.92 -13.67 0.80
CA LEU A 16 -1.69 -12.66 0.07
C LEU A 16 -3.11 -13.13 -0.23
N LYS A 17 -3.24 -14.37 -0.73
CA LYS A 17 -4.55 -14.97 -1.01
C LYS A 17 -5.44 -15.06 0.24
N LYS A 18 -4.87 -15.46 1.38
CA LYS A 18 -5.63 -15.53 2.65
C LYS A 18 -6.11 -14.17 3.11
N ILE A 19 -5.32 -13.11 2.90
CA ILE A 19 -5.71 -11.74 3.25
C ILE A 19 -6.82 -11.25 2.32
N GLU A 20 -6.70 -11.49 1.01
CA GLU A 20 -7.76 -11.20 0.03
C GLU A 20 -9.09 -11.86 0.45
N GLU A 21 -9.05 -13.15 0.81
CA GLU A 21 -10.21 -13.90 1.30
C GLU A 21 -10.77 -13.33 2.61
N SER A 22 -9.90 -12.97 3.56
CA SER A 22 -10.30 -12.41 4.86
C SER A 22 -10.94 -11.03 4.73
N LEU A 23 -10.45 -10.19 3.81
CA LEU A 23 -10.96 -8.84 3.57
C LEU A 23 -12.13 -8.83 2.58
N GLY A 24 -12.39 -9.94 1.88
CA GLY A 24 -13.41 -10.04 0.84
C GLY A 24 -13.11 -9.15 -0.38
N VAL A 25 -11.83 -8.98 -0.72
CA VAL A 25 -11.37 -8.11 -1.82
C VAL A 25 -10.29 -8.79 -2.65
N SER A 26 -10.23 -8.51 -3.95
CA SER A 26 -9.13 -8.93 -4.80
C SER A 26 -8.15 -7.80 -5.02
N PHE A 27 -6.89 -8.02 -4.69
CA PHE A 27 -5.83 -7.06 -4.91
C PHE A 27 -5.41 -7.02 -6.38
N PRO A 28 -5.16 -5.82 -6.95
CA PRO A 28 -4.56 -5.67 -8.27
C PRO A 28 -3.25 -6.46 -8.41
N GLU A 29 -3.04 -7.10 -9.57
CA GLU A 29 -1.84 -7.89 -9.85
C GLU A 29 -0.53 -7.10 -9.67
N THR A 30 -0.57 -5.79 -9.98
CA THR A 30 0.57 -4.89 -9.77
C THR A 30 0.96 -4.79 -8.30
N LEU A 31 -0.01 -4.72 -7.39
CA LEU A 31 0.27 -4.66 -5.95
C LEU A 31 0.74 -6.01 -5.41
N LYS A 32 0.12 -7.11 -5.83
CA LYS A 32 0.58 -8.46 -5.46
C LYS A 32 2.02 -8.70 -5.90
N SER A 33 2.34 -8.34 -7.14
CA SER A 33 3.70 -8.43 -7.66
C SER A 33 4.68 -7.55 -6.88
N LEU A 34 4.26 -6.34 -6.47
CA LEU A 34 5.07 -5.47 -5.63
C LEU A 34 5.35 -6.10 -4.26
N TRP A 35 4.32 -6.57 -3.55
CA TRP A 35 4.46 -7.11 -2.19
C TRP A 35 5.26 -8.41 -2.13
N LEU A 36 5.16 -9.26 -3.17
CA LEU A 36 5.98 -10.46 -3.30
C LEU A 36 7.48 -10.17 -3.47
N VAL A 37 7.83 -9.00 -4.03
CA VAL A 37 9.23 -8.57 -4.19
C VAL A 37 9.70 -7.73 -3.00
N THR A 38 8.85 -6.84 -2.51
CA THR A 38 9.09 -5.92 -1.39
C THR A 38 7.81 -5.71 -0.60
N ASN A 39 7.76 -6.21 0.63
CA ASN A 39 6.63 -6.03 1.52
C ASN A 39 6.68 -4.64 2.20
N GLY A 40 6.30 -3.62 1.44
CA GLY A 40 6.38 -2.22 1.83
C GLY A 40 7.81 -1.67 1.78
N GLY A 41 8.03 -0.57 2.51
CA GLY A 41 9.34 0.08 2.65
C GLY A 41 9.35 1.53 2.14
N ILE A 42 10.53 2.12 2.09
CA ILE A 42 10.73 3.52 1.69
C ILE A 42 11.45 3.62 0.37
N LEU A 43 11.23 4.71 -0.37
CA LEU A 43 12.00 4.96 -1.59
C LEU A 43 13.47 5.20 -1.25
N ALA A 44 14.35 4.43 -1.90
CA ALA A 44 15.80 4.62 -1.80
C ALA A 44 16.18 6.07 -2.17
N ASP A 45 17.26 6.56 -1.55
CA ASP A 45 17.81 7.91 -1.75
C ASP A 45 16.86 9.06 -1.41
N LYS A 46 15.80 8.81 -0.63
CA LYS A 46 14.72 9.78 -0.33
C LYS A 46 14.14 10.41 -1.60
N ARG A 47 14.04 9.60 -2.67
CA ARG A 47 13.48 10.07 -3.94
C ARG A 47 12.05 10.52 -3.74
N ARG A 48 11.75 11.69 -4.31
CA ARG A 48 10.40 12.25 -4.39
C ARG A 48 9.67 11.66 -5.60
N VAL A 49 8.36 11.45 -5.48
CA VAL A 49 7.54 10.92 -6.57
C VAL A 49 6.90 12.07 -7.34
N TYR A 50 7.45 12.36 -8.51
CA TYR A 50 6.90 13.40 -9.39
C TYR A 50 5.86 12.80 -10.33
N GLN A 51 4.62 13.30 -10.25
CA GLN A 51 3.60 13.01 -11.27
C GLN A 51 3.80 13.88 -12.51
N SER A 52 4.33 15.09 -12.33
CA SER A 52 4.69 16.00 -13.41
C SER A 52 5.85 16.91 -12.99
N THR A 53 6.31 17.78 -13.87
CA THR A 53 7.30 18.82 -13.55
C THR A 53 6.85 19.81 -12.49
N HIS A 54 5.55 19.85 -12.17
CA HIS A 54 4.97 20.80 -11.22
C HIS A 54 4.27 20.12 -10.05
N TYR A 55 4.15 18.80 -10.06
CA TYR A 55 3.44 18.06 -9.03
C TYR A 55 4.28 16.93 -8.48
N GLU A 56 4.56 17.05 -7.19
CA GLU A 56 5.35 16.13 -6.39
C GLU A 56 4.46 15.56 -5.29
N ASN A 57 4.53 14.24 -5.10
CA ASN A 57 3.87 13.54 -4.01
C ASN A 57 4.91 13.20 -2.96
N ASP A 58 4.58 13.57 -1.73
CA ASP A 58 5.30 13.10 -0.57
C ASP A 58 4.78 11.71 -0.22
N ILE A 59 5.65 10.70 -0.37
CA ILE A 59 5.38 9.34 0.05
C ILE A 59 6.30 9.07 1.23
N LYS A 60 5.72 8.88 2.41
CA LYS A 60 6.45 8.55 3.63
C LYS A 60 6.95 7.12 3.57
N TYR A 61 6.07 6.17 3.27
CA TYR A 61 6.42 4.78 3.01
C TYR A 61 5.29 4.05 2.25
N PHE A 62 5.68 2.96 1.60
CA PHE A 62 4.79 1.95 1.04
C PHE A 62 4.38 0.99 2.14
N LEU A 63 3.08 0.75 2.26
CA LEU A 63 2.49 -0.07 3.30
C LEU A 63 2.92 -1.53 3.12
N PRO A 64 3.45 -2.19 4.17
CA PRO A 64 3.48 -3.64 4.20
C PRO A 64 2.05 -4.19 4.22
N VAL A 65 1.83 -5.38 3.68
CA VAL A 65 0.48 -5.97 3.61
C VAL A 65 0.05 -6.66 4.89
N LEU A 66 0.99 -7.32 5.60
CA LEU A 66 0.70 -8.15 6.78
C LEU A 66 1.84 -8.10 7.79
N HIS A 67 3.04 -8.54 7.38
CA HIS A 67 4.20 -8.56 8.28
C HIS A 67 4.84 -7.18 8.36
N VAL A 68 5.18 -6.73 9.56
CA VAL A 68 5.87 -5.46 9.80
C VAL A 68 7.29 -5.68 10.33
N LYS A 69 8.25 -4.86 9.88
CA LYS A 69 9.60 -4.85 10.46
C LYS A 69 9.67 -4.22 11.85
N ASP A 70 8.84 -3.21 12.08
CA ASP A 70 8.86 -2.35 13.28
C ASP A 70 7.45 -2.23 13.84
N ALA A 71 7.33 -2.24 15.17
CA ALA A 71 6.04 -2.00 15.82
C ALA A 71 5.52 -0.59 15.51
N GLY A 72 4.22 -0.49 15.21
CA GLY A 72 3.55 0.79 14.93
C GLY A 72 3.52 1.21 13.46
N LEU A 73 4.07 0.40 12.54
CA LEU A 73 3.78 0.57 11.11
C LEU A 73 2.34 0.16 10.81
N LEU A 74 1.66 0.93 9.95
CA LEU A 74 0.37 0.53 9.42
C LEU A 74 0.57 -0.56 8.37
N THR A 75 -0.32 -1.54 8.37
CA THR A 75 -0.41 -2.56 7.32
C THR A 75 -1.63 -2.29 6.43
N VAL A 76 -1.61 -2.85 5.23
CA VAL A 76 -2.73 -2.73 4.28
C VAL A 76 -3.99 -3.35 4.85
N ASP A 77 -3.92 -4.52 5.49
CA ASP A 77 -5.08 -5.20 6.05
C ASP A 77 -5.75 -4.41 7.17
N ASP A 78 -5.01 -3.98 8.18
CA ASP A 78 -5.52 -3.16 9.29
C ASP A 78 -6.08 -1.83 8.78
N TYR A 79 -5.36 -1.19 7.85
CA TYR A 79 -5.73 0.13 7.37
C TYR A 79 -6.93 0.08 6.42
N TYR A 80 -7.01 -0.93 5.55
CA TYR A 80 -8.19 -1.20 4.73
C TYR A 80 -9.41 -1.51 5.61
N GLN A 81 -9.28 -2.38 6.61
CA GLN A 81 -10.36 -2.70 7.56
C GLN A 81 -10.89 -1.41 8.23
N THR A 82 -9.97 -0.58 8.72
CA THR A 82 -10.29 0.68 9.38
C THR A 82 -11.00 1.65 8.43
N LEU A 83 -10.46 1.88 7.23
CA LEU A 83 -10.95 2.92 6.32
C LEU A 83 -12.25 2.52 5.60
N VAL A 84 -12.38 1.24 5.22
CA VAL A 84 -13.51 0.76 4.42
C VAL A 84 -14.67 0.34 5.30
N PHE A 85 -14.42 -0.48 6.33
CA PHE A 85 -15.51 -1.07 7.11
C PHE A 85 -15.82 -0.28 8.37
N ASP A 86 -14.79 0.07 9.16
CA ASP A 86 -15.01 0.66 10.47
C ASP A 86 -15.42 2.13 10.36
N LYS A 87 -14.70 2.90 9.53
CA LYS A 87 -14.92 4.34 9.35
C LYS A 87 -15.73 4.69 8.10
N LYS A 88 -15.81 3.80 7.10
CA LYS A 88 -16.54 4.01 5.83
C LYS A 88 -16.12 5.30 5.09
N ILE A 89 -14.83 5.61 5.12
CA ILE A 89 -14.21 6.76 4.45
C ILE A 89 -13.81 6.39 3.02
N LEU A 90 -13.33 5.16 2.84
CA LEU A 90 -12.82 4.67 1.57
C LEU A 90 -13.80 3.63 0.98
N PRO A 91 -14.14 3.71 -0.33
CA PRO A 91 -14.91 2.66 -0.97
C PRO A 91 -14.10 1.35 -1.08
N ALA A 92 -14.78 0.21 -1.03
CA ALA A 92 -14.13 -1.12 -0.95
C ALA A 92 -13.30 -1.50 -2.18
N ASN A 93 -13.49 -0.85 -3.32
CA ASN A 93 -12.68 -1.09 -4.52
C ASN A 93 -11.36 -0.31 -4.53
N PHE A 94 -11.01 0.43 -3.47
CA PHE A 94 -9.74 1.15 -3.36
C PHE A 94 -8.81 0.47 -2.36
N ILE A 95 -7.63 0.07 -2.83
CA ILE A 95 -6.66 -0.65 -2.02
C ILE A 95 -5.53 0.30 -1.62
N PRO A 96 -5.39 0.67 -0.33
CA PRO A 96 -4.28 1.51 0.13
C PRO A 96 -2.96 0.75 -0.03
N PHE A 97 -1.93 1.41 -0.55
CA PHE A 97 -0.61 0.79 -0.75
C PHE A 97 0.55 1.66 -0.28
N ALA A 98 0.32 2.94 -0.02
CA ALA A 98 1.31 3.86 0.52
C ALA A 98 0.61 4.95 1.33
N ILE A 99 1.39 5.69 2.13
CA ILE A 99 0.89 6.87 2.85
C ILE A 99 1.83 8.06 2.70
N ASP A 100 1.27 9.25 2.86
CA ASP A 100 2.04 10.49 2.95
C ASP A 100 2.58 10.73 4.39
N GLY A 101 3.22 11.90 4.60
CA GLY A 101 3.73 12.32 5.90
C GLY A 101 2.64 12.44 6.99
N GLY A 102 1.42 12.83 6.61
CA GLY A 102 0.25 12.98 7.47
C GLY A 102 -0.45 11.66 7.79
N GLY A 103 -0.12 10.59 7.07
CA GLY A 103 -0.74 9.28 7.19
C GLY A 103 -2.00 9.11 6.35
N PHE A 104 -2.16 9.92 5.30
CA PHE A 104 -3.24 9.79 4.31
C PHE A 104 -2.87 8.78 3.23
N PRO A 105 -3.83 7.96 2.76
CA PRO A 105 -3.54 6.86 1.86
C PRO A 105 -3.40 7.31 0.40
N TYR A 106 -2.43 6.70 -0.28
CA TYR A 106 -2.50 6.50 -1.72
C TYR A 106 -3.11 5.12 -1.97
N CYS A 107 -4.12 5.07 -2.83
CA CYS A 107 -4.87 3.86 -3.16
C CYS A 107 -4.77 3.52 -4.63
N VAL A 108 -4.78 2.22 -4.97
CA VAL A 108 -5.04 1.77 -6.33
C VAL A 108 -6.53 1.44 -6.45
N GLY A 109 -7.19 1.96 -7.48
CA GLY A 109 -8.53 1.53 -7.86
C GLY A 109 -8.49 0.14 -8.47
N ALA A 110 -9.24 -0.81 -7.90
CA ALA A 110 -9.28 -2.19 -8.39
C ALA A 110 -9.89 -2.31 -9.79
N ASP A 111 -10.76 -1.36 -10.18
CA ASP A 111 -11.48 -1.39 -11.46
C ASP A 111 -10.66 -0.84 -12.63
N ASP A 112 -9.82 0.17 -12.39
CA ASP A 112 -9.10 0.91 -13.43
C ASP A 112 -7.57 0.85 -13.29
N GLY A 113 -7.06 0.37 -12.16
CA GLY A 113 -5.63 0.33 -11.84
C GLY A 113 -5.00 1.70 -11.64
N ALA A 114 -5.79 2.78 -11.59
CA ALA A 114 -5.28 4.13 -11.38
C ALA A 114 -4.94 4.38 -9.91
N VAL A 115 -4.04 5.34 -9.68
CA VAL A 115 -3.63 5.75 -8.32
C VAL A 115 -4.41 6.99 -7.90
N TYR A 116 -4.99 6.92 -6.71
CA TYR A 116 -5.78 7.97 -6.09
C TYR A 116 -5.16 8.37 -4.76
N PHE A 117 -5.38 9.62 -4.34
CA PHE A 117 -4.98 10.15 -3.04
C PHE A 117 -6.23 10.62 -2.30
N TRP A 118 -6.35 10.26 -1.02
CA TRP A 118 -7.55 10.49 -0.20
C TRP A 118 -7.29 11.41 0.99
#